data_AF-A0A1G8FCI9-F1
#
_entry.id   AF-A0A1G8FCI9-F1
#
_cell.length_a   1.000
_cell.length_b   1.000
_cell.length_c   1.000
_cell.angle_alpha   90.00
_cell.angle_beta   90.00
_cell.angle_gamma   90.00
#
_symmetry.space_group_name_H-M   'P 1'
#
loop_
_entity.id
_entity.type
_entity.pdbx_description
1 polymer ?
#
loop_
_entity_poly.entity_id
_entity_poly.type
_entity_poly.pdbx_seq_one_letter_code
_entity_poly.pdbx_strand_id
1 'polypeptide(L)'
;MKSSSFPLSRAQRALLGLALVCGAWLPNAHGFTVGITAGQRALFLQVGVGTMTGASFNSGGTPGNNSTVNSASVTVPAAQLGTGAAQLMTTDSTVTASPWDGLAFCTSPATTGQVYVGGFFRRPGVGSGGNEAILTVTTPAALINGNGDTIPFSRIAWTSSGIGDATATIPSGTFVGGSQDLLTVSRNTWFESCLAFRYLNSEIVPAGTFTGTATFTLTAP
;
A
#
# COMPACT_ATOMS: atom_id res chain seq x y z
N MET A 1 -0.05 54.36 -71.86
CA MET A 1 0.06 54.58 -70.40
C MET A 1 1.40 53.99 -69.94
N LYS A 2 2.33 54.83 -69.47
CA LYS A 2 3.68 54.46 -69.05
C LYS A 2 3.67 53.90 -67.63
N SER A 3 4.25 52.71 -67.44
CA SER A 3 4.49 52.08 -66.13
C SER A 3 5.41 52.96 -65.28
N SER A 4 4.93 53.32 -64.08
CA SER A 4 5.66 54.14 -63.10
C SER A 4 6.41 53.21 -62.15
N SER A 5 7.69 52.96 -62.41
CA SER A 5 8.57 52.25 -61.48
C SER A 5 9.00 53.24 -60.38
N PHE A 6 8.44 53.10 -59.17
CA PHE A 6 8.86 53.90 -58.02
C PHE A 6 10.19 53.35 -57.46
N PRO A 7 11.28 54.13 -57.44
CA PRO A 7 12.55 53.68 -56.88
C PRO A 7 12.48 53.69 -55.34
N LEU A 8 12.61 52.51 -54.72
CA LEU A 8 12.79 52.39 -53.27
C LEU A 8 14.04 53.13 -52.81
N SER A 9 13.89 53.94 -51.77
CA SER A 9 14.96 54.78 -51.21
C SER A 9 16.11 53.94 -50.63
N ARG A 10 17.32 54.52 -50.54
CA ARG A 10 18.50 53.86 -49.92
C ARG A 10 18.21 53.37 -48.49
N ALA A 11 17.35 54.07 -47.75
CA ALA A 11 16.93 53.68 -46.40
C ALA A 11 16.07 52.40 -46.38
N GLN A 12 15.16 52.22 -47.35
CA GLN A 12 14.35 51.00 -47.48
C GLN A 12 15.19 49.78 -47.86
N ARG A 13 16.24 49.96 -48.66
CA ARG A 13 17.18 48.85 -48.99
C ARG A 13 18.04 48.43 -47.80
N ALA A 14 18.43 49.38 -46.94
CA ALA A 14 19.19 49.09 -45.72
C ALA A 14 18.35 48.34 -44.66
N LEU A 15 17.07 48.70 -44.51
CA LEU A 15 16.14 48.02 -43.61
C LEU A 15 15.82 46.58 -44.03
N LEU A 16 15.68 46.32 -45.35
CA LEU A 16 15.53 44.97 -45.90
C LEU A 16 16.81 44.14 -45.74
N GLY A 17 17.99 44.75 -45.90
CA GLY A 17 19.28 44.08 -45.67
C GLY A 17 19.51 43.67 -44.21
N LEU A 18 19.11 44.51 -43.25
CA LEU A 18 19.28 44.22 -41.82
C LEU A 18 18.33 43.11 -41.34
N ALA A 19 17.10 43.05 -41.86
CA ALA A 19 16.15 41.98 -41.55
C ALA A 19 16.59 40.60 -42.09
N LEU A 20 17.29 40.58 -43.24
CA LEU A 20 17.86 39.36 -43.84
C LEU A 20 19.11 38.85 -43.10
N VAL A 21 19.89 39.73 -42.47
CA VAL A 21 21.09 39.33 -41.70
C VAL A 21 20.75 38.86 -40.28
N CYS A 22 19.70 39.39 -39.65
CA CYS A 22 19.24 38.94 -38.32
C CYS A 22 18.51 37.58 -38.35
N GLY A 23 18.01 37.12 -39.50
CA GLY A 23 17.36 35.81 -39.62
C GLY A 23 18.32 34.62 -39.71
N ALA A 24 19.61 34.85 -39.97
CA ALA A 24 20.60 33.80 -40.24
C ALA A 24 21.35 33.29 -39.00
N TRP A 25 21.07 33.85 -37.81
CA TRP A 25 21.83 33.56 -36.57
C TRP A 25 20.94 33.21 -35.36
N LEU A 26 19.72 32.73 -35.58
CA LEU A 26 18.99 32.07 -34.51
C LEU A 26 19.64 30.69 -34.29
N PRO A 27 20.21 30.40 -33.11
CA PRO A 27 20.72 29.06 -32.83
C PRO A 27 19.57 28.06 -33.04
N ASN A 28 19.87 26.92 -33.66
CA ASN A 28 18.91 25.84 -33.79
C ASN A 28 18.33 25.55 -32.39
N ALA A 29 17.01 25.67 -32.25
CA ALA A 29 16.34 25.26 -31.03
C ALA A 29 16.49 23.74 -30.91
N HIS A 30 17.44 23.29 -30.10
CA HIS A 30 17.61 21.87 -29.80
C HIS A 30 16.47 21.45 -28.86
N GLY A 31 15.41 20.90 -29.44
CA GLY A 31 14.39 20.17 -28.69
C GLY A 31 14.87 18.74 -28.48
N PHE A 32 14.86 18.27 -27.24
CA PHE A 32 14.99 16.85 -26.95
C PHE A 32 13.60 16.30 -26.65
N THR A 33 13.22 15.24 -27.35
CA THR A 33 12.05 14.44 -27.00
C THR A 33 12.55 13.19 -26.29
N VAL A 34 12.31 13.09 -24.98
CA VAL A 34 12.49 11.84 -24.26
C VAL A 34 11.22 11.02 -24.45
N GLY A 35 11.32 9.90 -25.15
CA GLY A 35 10.28 8.89 -25.15
C GLY A 35 10.23 8.22 -23.78
N ILE A 36 9.32 8.66 -22.91
CA ILE A 36 9.03 7.96 -21.66
C ILE A 36 7.98 6.90 -21.97
N THR A 37 8.40 5.63 -22.00
CA THR A 37 7.46 4.52 -22.08
C THR A 37 6.56 4.55 -20.84
N ALA A 38 5.24 4.45 -21.05
CA ALA A 38 4.32 4.31 -19.94
C ALA A 38 4.74 3.12 -19.06
N GLY A 39 4.70 3.29 -17.74
CA GLY A 39 5.00 2.22 -16.80
C GLY A 39 4.05 1.02 -16.97
N GLN A 40 4.29 -0.06 -16.22
CA GLN A 40 3.35 -1.18 -16.19
C GLN A 40 2.36 -1.03 -15.03
N ARG A 41 1.17 -1.64 -15.19
CA ARG A 41 0.24 -1.85 -14.07
C ARG A 41 0.86 -2.90 -13.15
N ALA A 42 0.94 -2.61 -11.86
CA ALA A 42 1.51 -3.50 -10.87
C ALA A 42 0.73 -3.41 -9.57
N LEU A 43 0.65 -4.54 -8.88
CA LEU A 43 -0.03 -4.67 -7.60
C LEU A 43 0.86 -5.50 -6.68
N PHE A 44 0.97 -5.08 -5.44
CA PHE A 44 1.68 -5.81 -4.41
C PHE A 44 0.94 -5.69 -3.09
N LEU A 45 0.82 -6.82 -2.40
CA LEU A 45 0.33 -6.90 -1.04
C LEU A 45 1.25 -7.85 -0.29
N GLN A 46 1.68 -7.43 0.90
CA GLN A 46 2.36 -8.27 1.86
C GLN A 46 1.57 -8.23 3.18
N VAL A 47 1.36 -9.43 3.74
CA VAL A 47 0.72 -9.66 5.03
C VAL A 47 1.67 -10.51 5.84
N GLY A 48 2.15 -9.98 6.95
CA GLY A 48 3.22 -10.55 7.74
C GLY A 48 4.50 -10.71 6.90
N VAL A 49 5.13 -11.89 6.99
CA VAL A 49 6.39 -12.21 6.31
C VAL A 49 6.15 -12.32 4.80
N GLY A 50 6.72 -11.38 4.04
CA GLY A 50 6.70 -11.39 2.58
C GLY A 50 8.07 -11.67 1.97
N THR A 51 8.10 -11.61 0.64
CA THR A 51 9.34 -11.75 -0.15
C THR A 51 9.63 -10.45 -0.87
N MET A 52 10.77 -9.81 -0.54
CA MET A 52 11.34 -8.68 -1.27
C MET A 52 12.81 -9.01 -1.55
N THR A 53 13.20 -9.06 -2.82
CA THR A 53 14.56 -9.44 -3.25
C THR A 53 15.33 -8.23 -3.76
N GLY A 54 16.65 -8.20 -3.55
CA GLY A 54 17.53 -7.17 -4.11
C GLY A 54 17.69 -5.90 -3.27
N ALA A 55 16.71 -5.51 -2.45
CA ALA A 55 16.73 -4.48 -1.40
C ALA A 55 15.28 -4.22 -0.92
N SER A 56 15.03 -3.12 -0.22
CA SER A 56 13.69 -2.52 -0.06
C SER A 56 13.17 -1.97 -1.39
N PHE A 57 11.86 -1.84 -1.53
CA PHE A 57 11.23 -1.46 -2.80
C PHE A 57 11.71 -0.10 -3.34
N ASN A 58 11.86 0.91 -2.48
CA ASN A 58 12.36 2.24 -2.86
C ASN A 58 13.85 2.25 -3.25
N SER A 59 14.55 1.14 -3.03
CA SER A 59 15.96 0.94 -3.40
C SER A 59 16.13 -0.08 -4.52
N GLY A 60 15.08 -0.37 -5.30
CA GLY A 60 15.11 -1.31 -6.42
C GLY A 60 14.75 -2.74 -6.04
N GLY A 61 14.22 -2.98 -4.84
CA GLY A 61 13.70 -4.26 -4.41
C GLY A 61 12.57 -4.76 -5.30
N THR A 62 12.57 -6.06 -5.58
CA THR A 62 11.55 -6.74 -6.39
C THR A 62 10.65 -7.60 -5.51
N PRO A 63 9.35 -7.31 -5.45
CA PRO A 63 8.37 -8.15 -4.75
C PRO A 63 8.29 -9.56 -5.34
N GLY A 64 8.07 -10.55 -4.49
CA GLY A 64 7.85 -11.93 -4.89
C GLY A 64 6.69 -12.58 -4.15
N ASN A 65 6.23 -13.71 -4.67
CA ASN A 65 5.23 -14.52 -4.00
C ASN A 65 5.82 -15.15 -2.72
N ASN A 66 4.97 -15.32 -1.71
CA ASN A 66 5.33 -15.94 -0.44
C ASN A 66 4.17 -16.84 0.02
N SER A 67 4.49 -18.04 0.52
CA SER A 67 3.50 -19.02 0.99
C SER A 67 3.41 -19.11 2.52
N THR A 68 4.22 -18.33 3.24
CA THR A 68 4.20 -18.26 4.70
C THR A 68 2.91 -17.61 5.16
N VAL A 69 2.21 -18.30 6.05
CA VAL A 69 1.05 -17.77 6.76
C VAL A 69 1.47 -17.55 8.20
N ASN A 70 1.45 -16.30 8.65
CA ASN A 70 1.73 -15.99 10.04
C ASN A 70 0.58 -16.39 10.95
N SER A 71 0.89 -16.91 12.12
CA SER A 71 -0.07 -17.20 13.17
C SER A 71 -0.20 -16.01 14.13
N ALA A 72 -1.42 -15.77 14.63
CA ALA A 72 -1.69 -14.92 15.77
C ALA A 72 -2.50 -15.74 16.78
N SER A 73 -2.00 -15.90 18.00
CA SER A 73 -2.58 -16.81 18.99
C SER A 73 -2.49 -16.25 20.41
N VAL A 74 -3.42 -16.69 21.26
CA VAL A 74 -3.39 -16.41 22.70
C VAL A 74 -3.87 -17.63 23.46
N THR A 75 -3.20 -17.93 24.56
CA THR A 75 -3.72 -18.83 25.59
C THR A 75 -4.33 -17.96 26.69
N VAL A 76 -5.64 -18.05 26.88
CA VAL A 76 -6.33 -17.29 27.92
C VAL A 76 -5.87 -17.80 29.29
N PRO A 77 -5.22 -16.97 30.12
CA PRO A 77 -4.77 -17.40 31.44
C PRO A 77 -5.96 -17.75 32.34
N ALA A 78 -5.78 -18.72 33.24
CA ALA A 78 -6.84 -19.14 34.16
C ALA A 78 -7.43 -17.97 34.98
N ALA A 79 -6.59 -17.02 35.41
CA ALA A 79 -7.00 -15.83 36.13
C ALA A 79 -7.83 -14.84 35.31
N GLN A 80 -7.88 -15.01 33.98
CA GLN A 80 -8.63 -14.14 33.05
C GLN A 80 -9.94 -14.79 32.58
N LEU A 81 -10.21 -16.05 32.93
CA LEU A 81 -11.46 -16.73 32.60
C LEU A 81 -12.64 -16.02 33.26
N GLY A 82 -13.69 -15.72 32.46
CA GLY A 82 -14.90 -15.06 32.95
C GLY A 82 -14.76 -13.58 33.32
N THR A 83 -13.58 -12.98 33.14
CA THR A 83 -13.35 -11.56 33.50
C THR A 83 -13.86 -10.57 32.45
N GLY A 84 -14.10 -11.00 31.21
CA GLY A 84 -14.43 -10.10 30.10
C GLY A 84 -13.22 -9.36 29.52
N ALA A 85 -12.04 -9.45 30.13
CA ALA A 85 -10.88 -8.66 29.74
C ALA A 85 -10.28 -9.17 28.42
N ALA A 86 -10.08 -8.26 27.46
CA ALA A 86 -9.46 -8.61 26.19
C ALA A 86 -8.02 -9.09 26.38
N GLN A 87 -7.66 -10.18 25.69
CA GLN A 87 -6.35 -10.81 25.79
C GLN A 87 -5.55 -10.51 24.53
N LEU A 88 -4.33 -10.00 24.70
CA LEU A 88 -3.47 -9.70 23.58
C LEU A 88 -2.93 -10.99 22.95
N MET A 89 -2.89 -11.03 21.63
CA MET A 89 -2.35 -12.17 20.90
C MET A 89 -0.86 -11.95 20.60
N THR A 90 -0.13 -13.06 20.57
CA THR A 90 1.25 -13.13 20.10
C THR A 90 1.27 -13.60 18.65
N THR A 91 2.31 -13.25 17.89
CA THR A 91 2.47 -13.69 16.49
C THR A 91 3.87 -14.19 16.23
N ASP A 92 4.00 -15.09 15.26
CA ASP A 92 5.27 -15.57 14.71
C ASP A 92 5.84 -14.65 13.61
N SER A 93 5.21 -13.52 13.31
CA SER A 93 5.72 -12.58 12.30
C SER A 93 7.09 -12.03 12.72
N THR A 94 8.04 -12.04 11.79
CA THR A 94 9.40 -11.53 12.01
C THR A 94 9.64 -10.18 11.35
N VAL A 95 8.61 -9.59 10.73
CA VAL A 95 8.76 -8.33 10.00
C VAL A 95 8.86 -7.18 10.97
N THR A 96 10.01 -6.52 10.97
CA THR A 96 10.30 -5.31 11.74
C THR A 96 10.54 -4.10 10.86
N ALA A 97 11.17 -4.31 9.71
CA ALA A 97 11.48 -3.26 8.76
C ALA A 97 10.37 -3.08 7.72
N SER A 98 10.14 -1.83 7.32
CA SER A 98 9.29 -1.48 6.18
C SER A 98 9.86 -2.09 4.88
N PRO A 99 9.08 -2.87 4.12
CA PRO A 99 9.48 -3.30 2.78
C PRO A 99 9.64 -2.15 1.78
N TRP A 100 9.16 -0.94 2.09
CA TRP A 100 9.36 0.25 1.26
C TRP A 100 10.79 0.77 1.33
N ASP A 101 11.29 1.10 2.52
CA ASP A 101 12.57 1.81 2.70
C ASP A 101 13.57 1.08 3.61
N GLY A 102 13.17 -0.01 4.27
CA GLY A 102 14.02 -0.80 5.17
C GLY A 102 14.17 -0.21 6.58
N LEU A 103 13.48 0.87 6.91
CA LEU A 103 13.50 1.44 8.26
C LEU A 103 12.63 0.63 9.23
N ALA A 104 12.92 0.72 10.52
CA ALA A 104 12.11 0.08 11.55
C ALA A 104 10.69 0.64 11.52
N PHE A 105 9.70 -0.24 11.38
CA PHE A 105 8.29 0.13 11.20
C PHE A 105 7.35 -0.65 12.12
N CYS A 106 7.52 -1.98 12.22
CA CYS A 106 6.75 -2.81 13.15
C CYS A 106 7.61 -3.30 14.31
N THR A 107 6.99 -3.50 15.47
CA THR A 107 7.63 -4.09 16.64
C THR A 107 7.32 -5.60 16.72
N SER A 108 8.14 -6.43 16.05
CA SER A 108 7.99 -7.89 16.02
C SER A 108 9.33 -8.68 16.08
N PRO A 109 9.40 -9.90 16.63
CA PRO A 109 8.46 -10.45 17.59
C PRO A 109 8.76 -9.80 18.95
N ALA A 110 7.99 -8.78 19.32
CA ALA A 110 7.81 -8.54 20.74
C ALA A 110 6.87 -9.65 21.23
N THR A 111 6.97 -10.03 22.50
CA THR A 111 5.99 -10.89 23.20
C THR A 111 4.53 -10.39 23.11
N THR A 112 4.34 -9.24 22.46
CA THR A 112 3.12 -8.59 22.01
C THR A 112 3.30 -8.20 20.52
N GLY A 113 3.31 -9.20 19.63
CA GLY A 113 3.79 -9.00 18.25
C GLY A 113 2.77 -8.29 17.34
N GLN A 114 3.28 -7.72 16.25
CA GLN A 114 2.49 -7.07 15.21
C GLN A 114 2.65 -7.79 13.88
N VAL A 115 1.58 -7.85 13.10
CA VAL A 115 1.61 -8.35 11.72
C VAL A 115 1.62 -7.16 10.78
N TYR A 116 2.67 -7.02 9.97
CA TYR A 116 2.75 -6.01 8.93
C TYR A 116 1.67 -6.26 7.87
N VAL A 117 0.95 -5.22 7.43
CA VAL A 117 0.06 -5.25 6.27
C VAL A 117 0.34 -4.02 5.44
N GLY A 118 0.80 -4.21 4.21
CA GLY A 118 1.14 -3.09 3.35
C GLY A 118 1.38 -3.49 1.92
N GLY A 119 1.50 -2.50 1.05
CA GLY A 119 1.63 -2.72 -0.37
C GLY A 119 1.39 -1.48 -1.21
N PHE A 120 1.12 -1.69 -2.50
CA PHE A 120 0.85 -0.62 -3.43
C PHE A 120 -0.04 -1.07 -4.59
N PHE A 121 -0.63 -0.08 -5.23
CA PHE A 121 -1.23 -0.21 -6.55
C PHE A 121 -0.64 0.84 -7.49
N ARG A 122 -0.05 0.38 -8.59
CA ARG A 122 0.56 1.23 -9.63
C ARG A 122 -0.14 1.02 -10.96
N ARG A 123 -0.45 2.12 -11.65
CA ARG A 123 -0.85 2.08 -13.06
C ARG A 123 -0.47 3.37 -13.80
N PRO A 124 -0.28 3.31 -15.12
CA PRO A 124 -0.12 4.50 -15.96
C PRO A 124 -1.39 5.33 -16.06
N GLY A 125 -1.23 6.61 -16.39
CA GLY A 125 -2.33 7.52 -16.69
C GLY A 125 -2.12 8.93 -16.13
N VAL A 126 -2.81 9.91 -16.73
CA VAL A 126 -2.86 11.31 -16.30
C VAL A 126 -4.14 11.60 -15.50
N GLY A 127 -4.06 12.51 -14.53
CA GLY A 127 -5.20 12.98 -13.71
C GLY A 127 -5.26 12.39 -12.29
N SER A 128 -5.90 13.10 -11.35
CA SER A 128 -6.14 12.66 -9.97
C SER A 128 -7.45 11.85 -9.86
N GLY A 129 -7.41 10.71 -9.15
CA GLY A 129 -8.61 9.92 -8.80
C GLY A 129 -9.11 8.91 -9.85
N GLY A 130 -9.91 7.95 -9.39
CA GLY A 130 -10.61 6.96 -10.20
C GLY A 130 -9.87 5.63 -10.33
N ASN A 131 -10.61 4.52 -10.30
CA ASN A 131 -10.08 3.15 -10.39
C ASN A 131 -9.10 2.82 -9.23
N GLU A 132 -9.43 3.17 -7.98
CA GLU A 132 -8.63 2.78 -6.81
C GLU A 132 -8.65 1.27 -6.58
N ALA A 133 -7.57 0.75 -5.98
CA ALA A 133 -7.59 -0.62 -5.48
C ALA A 133 -8.29 -0.68 -4.12
N ILE A 134 -8.92 -1.81 -3.79
CA ILE A 134 -9.58 -2.02 -2.50
C ILE A 134 -8.85 -3.14 -1.77
N LEU A 135 -8.40 -2.84 -0.56
CA LEU A 135 -7.93 -3.84 0.39
C LEU A 135 -9.14 -4.35 1.18
N THR A 136 -9.41 -5.63 1.07
CA THR A 136 -10.43 -6.33 1.84
C THR A 136 -9.80 -7.37 2.74
N VAL A 137 -10.51 -7.76 3.79
CA VAL A 137 -10.21 -8.96 4.57
C VAL A 137 -11.43 -9.84 4.65
N THR A 138 -11.21 -11.14 4.43
CA THR A 138 -12.25 -12.16 4.52
C THR A 138 -11.88 -13.19 5.57
N THR A 139 -12.82 -13.47 6.47
CA THR A 139 -12.69 -14.50 7.51
C THR A 139 -13.85 -15.48 7.41
N PRO A 140 -13.73 -16.71 7.97
CA PRO A 140 -14.88 -17.52 8.32
C PRO A 140 -15.82 -16.77 9.27
N ALA A 141 -17.06 -17.25 9.40
CA ALA A 141 -18.01 -16.72 10.38
C ALA A 141 -17.55 -16.94 11.82
N ALA A 142 -16.85 -18.05 12.08
CA ALA A 142 -16.39 -18.45 13.39
C ALA A 142 -15.00 -19.11 13.33
N LEU A 143 -14.27 -19.01 14.43
CA LEU A 143 -13.19 -19.92 14.78
C LEU A 143 -13.81 -21.24 15.24
N ILE A 144 -13.21 -22.37 14.87
CA ILE A 144 -13.76 -23.71 15.12
C ILE A 144 -12.68 -24.56 15.83
N ASN A 145 -13.08 -25.38 16.80
CA ASN A 145 -12.20 -26.36 17.44
C ASN A 145 -12.38 -27.77 16.85
N GLY A 146 -11.57 -28.73 17.30
CA GLY A 146 -11.66 -30.13 16.84
C GLY A 146 -12.97 -30.86 17.18
N ASN A 147 -13.77 -30.33 18.11
CA ASN A 147 -15.06 -30.90 18.53
C ASN A 147 -16.24 -30.26 17.78
N GLY A 148 -16.00 -29.22 16.97
CA GLY A 148 -17.05 -28.45 16.29
C GLY A 148 -17.65 -27.32 17.12
N ASP A 149 -17.12 -27.03 18.31
CA ASP A 149 -17.49 -25.83 19.06
C ASP A 149 -16.98 -24.59 18.31
N THR A 150 -17.68 -23.47 18.49
CA THR A 150 -17.39 -22.24 17.74
C THR A 150 -17.24 -21.02 18.62
N ILE A 151 -16.39 -20.09 18.17
CA ILE A 151 -16.29 -18.73 18.69
C ILE A 151 -16.50 -17.80 17.49
N PRO A 152 -17.42 -16.82 17.54
CA PRO A 152 -17.59 -15.87 16.45
C PRO A 152 -16.26 -15.20 16.08
N PHE A 153 -15.91 -15.11 14.80
CA PHE A 153 -14.64 -14.49 14.38
C PHE A 153 -14.60 -13.00 14.78
N SER A 154 -15.78 -12.39 14.97
CA SER A 154 -15.95 -11.03 15.53
C SER A 154 -15.52 -10.88 16.99
N ARG A 155 -15.04 -11.94 17.65
CA ARG A 155 -14.30 -11.86 18.91
C ARG A 155 -12.82 -11.55 18.70
N ILE A 156 -12.33 -11.46 17.47
CA ILE A 156 -10.96 -11.04 17.18
C ILE A 156 -10.97 -9.59 16.69
N ALA A 157 -10.17 -8.75 17.36
CA ALA A 157 -9.99 -7.35 17.03
C ALA A 157 -8.51 -7.02 16.82
N TRP A 158 -8.22 -5.88 16.20
CA TRP A 158 -6.85 -5.40 16.04
C TRP A 158 -6.73 -3.91 16.39
N THR A 159 -5.52 -3.52 16.74
CA THR A 159 -5.11 -2.12 16.72
C THR A 159 -3.98 -1.93 15.73
N SER A 160 -4.15 -0.92 14.89
CA SER A 160 -3.19 -0.54 13.86
C SER A 160 -2.24 0.53 14.38
N SER A 161 -0.99 0.46 13.95
CA SER A 161 0.06 1.42 14.28
C SER A 161 1.17 1.36 13.21
N GLY A 162 2.20 2.18 13.36
CA GLY A 162 3.44 2.13 12.60
C GLY A 162 4.44 3.05 13.29
N ILE A 163 5.71 2.64 13.42
CA ILE A 163 6.73 3.53 13.99
C ILE A 163 6.87 4.74 13.06
N GLY A 164 6.70 5.93 13.63
CA GLY A 164 6.74 7.19 12.86
C GLY A 164 5.39 7.62 12.29
N ASP A 165 4.36 6.79 12.33
CA ASP A 165 3.02 7.13 11.86
C ASP A 165 2.24 7.87 12.95
N ALA A 166 1.83 9.10 12.67
CA ALA A 166 0.91 9.85 13.55
C ALA A 166 -0.51 9.24 13.54
N THR A 167 -0.92 8.68 12.40
CA THR A 167 -2.20 7.98 12.24
C THR A 167 -1.97 6.76 11.35
N ALA A 168 -2.40 5.59 11.80
CA ALA A 168 -2.26 4.37 11.01
C ALA A 168 -3.12 4.41 9.74
N THR A 169 -2.57 3.93 8.63
CA THR A 169 -3.25 3.97 7.32
C THR A 169 -4.45 3.00 7.26
N ILE A 170 -4.28 1.78 7.78
CA ILE A 170 -5.39 0.83 7.96
C ILE A 170 -6.03 1.15 9.33
N PRO A 171 -7.33 1.48 9.39
CA PRO A 171 -7.99 1.75 10.67
C PRO A 171 -7.95 0.55 11.62
N SER A 172 -7.92 0.82 12.92
CA SER A 172 -8.15 -0.21 13.95
C SER A 172 -9.59 -0.71 13.86
N GLY A 173 -9.85 -1.98 14.21
CA GLY A 173 -11.19 -2.54 14.05
C GLY A 173 -11.36 -3.93 14.65
N THR A 174 -12.53 -4.50 14.36
CA THR A 174 -12.94 -5.85 14.74
C THR A 174 -13.40 -6.58 13.49
N PHE A 175 -13.13 -7.89 13.41
CA PHE A 175 -13.62 -8.68 12.28
C PHE A 175 -15.15 -8.80 12.30
N VAL A 176 -15.77 -8.93 11.14
CA VAL A 176 -17.24 -9.06 11.02
C VAL A 176 -17.70 -10.51 10.82
N GLY A 177 -16.78 -11.47 10.59
CA GLY A 177 -17.14 -12.86 10.29
C GLY A 177 -17.59 -13.05 8.84
N GLY A 178 -16.79 -12.55 7.89
CA GLY A 178 -17.11 -12.50 6.47
C GLY A 178 -16.13 -11.58 5.74
N SER A 179 -16.53 -11.02 4.60
CA SER A 179 -15.73 -10.01 3.88
C SER A 179 -16.02 -8.61 4.40
N GLN A 180 -14.98 -7.81 4.61
CA GLN A 180 -15.08 -6.38 4.91
C GLN A 180 -13.97 -5.59 4.22
N ASP A 181 -14.30 -4.38 3.78
CA ASP A 181 -13.33 -3.45 3.22
C ASP A 181 -12.52 -2.81 4.36
N LEU A 182 -11.22 -2.66 4.15
CA LEU A 182 -10.29 -2.07 5.11
C LEU A 182 -9.75 -0.72 4.64
N LEU A 183 -9.42 -0.60 3.36
CA LEU A 183 -8.75 0.58 2.82
C LEU A 183 -8.99 0.71 1.31
N THR A 184 -9.32 1.92 0.87
CA THR A 184 -9.21 2.32 -0.52
C THR A 184 -7.80 2.82 -0.80
N VAL A 185 -7.09 2.16 -1.71
CA VAL A 185 -5.70 2.43 -2.04
C VAL A 185 -5.63 3.26 -3.32
N SER A 186 -5.19 4.50 -3.15
CA SER A 186 -5.00 5.44 -4.26
C SER A 186 -3.93 4.96 -5.24
N ARG A 187 -4.04 5.42 -6.48
CA ARG A 187 -3.06 5.11 -7.52
C ARG A 187 -1.67 5.66 -7.13
N ASN A 188 -0.65 4.83 -7.32
CA ASN A 188 0.76 5.16 -7.12
C ASN A 188 1.11 5.58 -5.68
N THR A 189 0.30 5.16 -4.70
CA THR A 189 0.61 5.33 -3.28
C THR A 189 1.07 4.02 -2.67
N TRP A 190 1.97 4.12 -1.71
CA TRP A 190 2.34 3.03 -0.82
C TRP A 190 1.53 3.17 0.48
N PHE A 191 1.12 2.05 1.08
CA PHE A 191 0.45 2.02 2.38
C PHE A 191 1.07 0.94 3.26
N GLU A 192 1.16 1.20 4.56
CA GLU A 192 1.67 0.25 5.55
C GLU A 192 0.90 0.44 6.86
N SER A 193 0.73 -0.65 7.61
CA SER A 193 0.29 -0.64 9.00
C SER A 193 0.74 -1.93 9.69
N CYS A 194 0.98 -1.85 10.99
CA CYS A 194 1.32 -2.96 11.86
C CYS A 194 0.10 -3.27 12.75
N LEU A 195 -0.48 -4.45 12.57
CA LEU A 195 -1.72 -4.88 13.24
C LEU A 195 -1.38 -5.75 14.46
N ALA A 196 -1.75 -5.29 15.64
CA ALA A 196 -1.69 -6.05 16.88
C ALA A 196 -3.06 -6.66 17.20
N PHE A 197 -3.17 -7.98 17.18
CA PHE A 197 -4.43 -8.70 17.38
C PHE A 197 -4.75 -8.95 18.86
N ARG A 198 -6.03 -9.00 19.19
CA ARG A 198 -6.55 -9.35 20.53
C ARG A 198 -7.78 -10.22 20.42
N TYR A 199 -7.93 -11.13 21.38
CA TYR A 199 -9.16 -11.87 21.62
C TYR A 199 -10.04 -11.12 22.63
N LEU A 200 -11.25 -10.79 22.23
CA LEU A 200 -12.29 -10.20 23.07
C LEU A 200 -12.94 -11.32 23.90
N ASN A 201 -12.39 -11.56 25.09
CA ASN A 201 -12.81 -12.63 26.00
C ASN A 201 -14.11 -12.32 26.77
N SER A 202 -15.14 -11.85 26.06
CA SER A 202 -16.43 -11.43 26.63
C SER A 202 -17.47 -12.54 26.72
N GLU A 203 -17.15 -13.75 26.26
CA GLU A 203 -18.06 -14.90 26.25
C GLU A 203 -17.44 -16.10 26.97
N ILE A 204 -18.29 -16.91 27.59
CA ILE A 204 -17.90 -18.18 28.19
C ILE A 204 -18.04 -19.26 27.10
N VAL A 205 -16.92 -19.86 26.74
CA VAL A 205 -16.82 -20.86 25.67
C VAL A 205 -16.19 -22.15 26.19
N PRO A 206 -16.46 -23.30 25.58
CA PRO A 206 -15.79 -24.55 25.94
C PRO A 206 -14.27 -24.43 25.84
N ALA A 207 -13.55 -25.16 26.71
CA ALA A 207 -12.10 -25.21 26.63
C ALA A 207 -11.65 -25.91 25.35
N GLY A 208 -10.68 -25.34 24.64
CA GLY A 208 -10.14 -25.92 23.43
C GLY A 208 -9.31 -24.92 22.63
N THR A 209 -8.67 -25.41 21.58
CA THR A 209 -7.97 -24.58 20.60
C THR A 209 -8.92 -24.29 19.44
N PHE A 210 -9.22 -23.01 19.22
CA PHE A 210 -10.08 -22.55 18.14
C PHE A 210 -9.21 -21.89 17.07
N THR A 211 -9.38 -22.30 15.81
CA THR A 211 -8.58 -21.79 14.70
C THR A 211 -9.46 -21.23 13.59
N GLY A 212 -8.89 -20.33 12.81
CA GLY A 212 -9.48 -19.76 11.61
C GLY A 212 -8.47 -18.87 10.90
N THR A 213 -8.79 -18.49 9.67
CA THR A 213 -7.86 -17.77 8.78
C THR A 213 -8.47 -16.45 8.34
N ALA A 214 -7.70 -15.36 8.46
CA ALA A 214 -8.03 -14.08 7.86
C ALA A 214 -7.23 -13.90 6.57
N THR A 215 -7.92 -13.76 5.43
CA THR A 215 -7.32 -13.59 4.11
C THR A 215 -7.48 -12.14 3.67
N PHE A 216 -6.37 -11.42 3.55
CA PHE A 216 -6.37 -10.06 3.03
C PHE A 216 -6.19 -10.12 1.51
N THR A 217 -7.03 -9.37 0.79
CA THR A 217 -7.01 -9.31 -0.68
C THR A 217 -6.91 -7.86 -1.12
N LEU A 218 -5.93 -7.54 -1.95
CA LEU A 218 -5.89 -6.26 -2.64
C LEU A 218 -6.40 -6.47 -4.06
N THR A 219 -7.46 -5.77 -4.44
CA THR A 219 -8.07 -5.89 -5.77
C THR A 219 -7.99 -4.57 -6.50
N ALA A 220 -7.37 -4.56 -7.68
CA ALA A 220 -7.39 -3.41 -8.57
C ALA A 220 -8.46 -3.57 -9.65
N PRO A 221 -9.19 -2.50 -10.01
CA PRO A 221 -10.27 -2.51 -11.00
C PRO A 221 -9.77 -2.69 -12.42
#